data_AF-A0A554JLC4-F1
#
_entry.id   AF-A0A554JLC4-F1
#
_cell.length_a   1.000
_cell.length_b   1.000
_cell.length_c   1.000
_cell.angle_alpha   90.00
_cell.angle_beta   90.00
_cell.angle_gamma   90.00
#
_symmetry.space_group_name_H-M   'P 1'
#
loop_
_entity.id
_entity.type
_entity.pdbx_description
1 polymer ?
#
loop_
_entity_poly.entity_id
_entity_poly.type
_entity_poly.pdbx_seq_one_letter_code
_entity_poly.pdbx_strand_id
1 'polypeptide(L)'
;MVSLQRFHIKNTTRFLYAVVIGVILAAAGSAWATSIGTNLSVSGTLTNTGAATLSSTLTTTGAATFNGNVTLGDAATDVILSTGLLNASSTLAVTGVSNFYGNINVNGFATTTAASGNFDTQGRVMASSTLVVTGVTNQYGNILVNGFATTTAASGNFATNGTIGVASTTPGQELGVTGDVLAGGPGTTTLYARSSSASTGGCIELLGPNDVTYRIYAGATTTNTGRLIVEAGACK
;
A
#
# COMPACT_ATOMS: atom_id res chain seq x y z
N MET A 1 -99.01 -10.82 -6.65
CA MET A 1 -98.45 -11.80 -5.70
C MET A 1 -97.60 -12.80 -6.48
N VAL A 2 -96.28 -12.61 -6.51
CA VAL A 2 -95.36 -13.52 -7.20
C VAL A 2 -95.06 -14.69 -6.27
N SER A 3 -95.49 -15.89 -6.66
CA SER A 3 -95.25 -17.13 -5.93
C SER A 3 -93.81 -17.60 -6.18
N LEU A 4 -93.00 -17.64 -5.12
CA LEU A 4 -91.65 -18.20 -5.13
C LEU A 4 -91.74 -19.72 -5.36
N GLN A 5 -91.59 -20.16 -6.61
CA GLN A 5 -91.45 -21.59 -6.91
C GLN A 5 -90.09 -22.08 -6.40
N ARG A 6 -90.12 -22.90 -5.35
CA ARG A 6 -88.96 -23.64 -4.83
C ARG A 6 -88.41 -24.57 -5.92
N PHE A 7 -87.19 -24.30 -6.38
CA PHE A 7 -86.47 -25.12 -7.33
C PHE A 7 -86.16 -26.51 -6.71
N HIS A 8 -86.96 -27.52 -7.05
CA HIS A 8 -86.71 -28.91 -6.64
C HIS A 8 -85.74 -29.57 -7.62
N ILE A 9 -84.48 -29.75 -7.19
CA ILE A 9 -83.48 -30.53 -7.92
C ILE A 9 -83.88 -32.01 -7.84
N LYS A 10 -84.45 -32.57 -8.92
CA LYS A 10 -84.97 -33.96 -8.96
C LYS A 10 -83.89 -35.05 -8.94
N ASN A 11 -82.61 -34.71 -9.03
CA ASN A 11 -81.53 -35.70 -9.11
C ASN A 11 -80.25 -35.20 -8.44
N THR A 12 -80.34 -35.02 -7.12
CA THR A 12 -79.29 -34.46 -6.27
C THR A 12 -77.94 -35.18 -6.45
N THR A 13 -77.95 -36.50 -6.66
CA THR A 13 -76.74 -37.30 -6.88
C THR A 13 -76.03 -36.94 -8.18
N ARG A 14 -76.74 -36.78 -9.30
CA ARG A 14 -76.13 -36.36 -10.58
C ARG A 14 -75.57 -34.94 -10.53
N PHE A 15 -76.25 -34.04 -9.83
CA PHE A 15 -75.76 -32.68 -9.61
C PHE A 15 -74.48 -32.67 -8.76
N LEU A 16 -74.45 -33.46 -7.68
CA LEU A 16 -73.26 -33.66 -6.85
C LEU A 16 -72.08 -34.22 -7.66
N TYR A 17 -72.30 -35.24 -8.50
CA TYR A 17 -71.24 -35.78 -9.37
C TYR A 17 -70.70 -34.74 -10.36
N ALA A 18 -71.57 -33.98 -11.02
CA ALA A 18 -71.16 -32.95 -11.97
C ALA A 18 -70.34 -31.84 -11.30
N VAL A 19 -70.76 -31.42 -10.10
CA VAL A 19 -70.02 -30.41 -9.31
C VAL A 19 -68.67 -30.97 -8.85
N VAL A 20 -68.64 -32.20 -8.33
CA VAL A 20 -67.39 -32.85 -7.87
C VAL A 20 -66.41 -33.03 -9.03
N ILE A 21 -66.87 -33.50 -10.19
CA ILE A 21 -66.03 -33.65 -11.39
C ILE A 21 -65.54 -32.29 -11.89
N GLY A 22 -66.41 -31.27 -11.93
CA GLY A 22 -66.04 -29.92 -12.34
C GLY A 22 -65.00 -29.28 -11.42
N VAL A 23 -65.15 -29.45 -10.11
CA VAL A 23 -64.18 -28.97 -9.11
C VAL A 23 -62.87 -29.75 -9.19
N ILE A 24 -62.91 -31.07 -9.35
CA ILE A 24 -61.70 -31.89 -9.51
C ILE A 24 -60.96 -31.50 -10.81
N LEU A 25 -61.66 -31.27 -11.92
CA LEU A 25 -61.00 -30.84 -13.17
C LEU A 25 -60.36 -29.45 -13.02
N ALA A 26 -61.05 -28.52 -12.36
CA ALA A 26 -60.55 -27.17 -12.12
C ALA A 26 -59.34 -27.16 -11.16
N ALA A 27 -59.36 -28.01 -10.13
CA ALA A 27 -58.28 -28.12 -9.14
C ALA A 27 -57.11 -29.00 -9.63
N ALA A 28 -57.39 -30.06 -10.39
CA ALA A 28 -56.36 -30.91 -10.96
C ALA A 28 -55.63 -30.20 -12.10
N GLY A 29 -56.31 -29.35 -12.90
CA GLY A 29 -55.69 -28.62 -14.01
C GLY A 29 -54.67 -27.56 -13.59
N SER A 30 -54.71 -27.06 -12.36
CA SER A 30 -53.80 -26.01 -11.85
C SER A 30 -52.52 -26.55 -11.21
N ALA A 31 -52.38 -27.87 -11.06
CA ALA A 31 -51.16 -28.52 -10.55
C ALA A 31 -50.14 -28.84 -11.66
N TRP A 32 -50.42 -28.45 -12.91
CA TRP A 32 -49.56 -28.64 -14.07
C TRP A 32 -48.94 -27.30 -14.48
N ALA A 33 -47.85 -27.34 -15.26
CA ALA A 33 -47.17 -26.14 -15.73
C ALA A 33 -48.18 -25.14 -16.34
N THR A 34 -48.31 -23.97 -15.72
CA THR A 34 -49.12 -22.87 -16.26
C THR A 34 -48.22 -22.04 -17.17
N SER A 35 -48.55 -21.95 -18.45
CA SER A 35 -47.89 -21.05 -19.40
C SER A 35 -48.73 -19.80 -19.60
N ILE A 36 -48.12 -18.63 -19.44
CA ILE A 36 -48.73 -17.32 -19.71
C ILE A 36 -48.02 -16.76 -20.94
N GLY A 37 -48.75 -16.59 -22.05
CA GLY A 37 -48.17 -16.14 -23.33
C GLY A 37 -47.89 -14.63 -23.42
N THR A 38 -48.15 -13.88 -22.34
CA THR A 38 -48.05 -12.42 -22.27
C THR A 38 -47.51 -12.00 -20.90
N ASN A 39 -47.75 -10.74 -20.51
CA ASN A 39 -47.34 -10.21 -19.21
C ASN A 39 -48.08 -10.89 -18.06
N LEU A 40 -47.36 -11.16 -16.97
CA LEU A 40 -47.90 -11.48 -15.66
C LEU A 40 -47.76 -10.23 -14.77
N SER A 41 -48.85 -9.76 -14.17
CA SER A 41 -48.84 -8.68 -13.19
C SER A 41 -49.29 -9.21 -11.83
N VAL A 42 -48.47 -9.02 -10.80
CA VAL A 42 -48.76 -9.41 -9.42
C VAL A 42 -48.71 -8.14 -8.58
N SER A 43 -49.86 -7.67 -8.08
CA SER A 43 -49.94 -6.44 -7.27
C SER A 43 -49.42 -6.61 -5.83
N GLY A 44 -49.18 -7.85 -5.41
CA GLY A 44 -48.61 -8.21 -4.11
C GLY A 44 -47.29 -8.96 -4.25
N THR A 45 -47.00 -9.85 -3.30
CA THR A 45 -45.78 -10.67 -3.30
C THR A 45 -45.93 -11.88 -4.22
N LEU A 46 -44.94 -12.10 -5.08
CA LEU A 46 -44.75 -13.37 -5.77
C LEU A 46 -43.81 -14.25 -4.96
N THR A 47 -44.31 -15.37 -4.44
CA THR A 47 -43.48 -16.40 -3.79
C THR A 47 -43.17 -17.50 -4.81
N ASN A 48 -41.90 -17.63 -5.20
CA ASN A 48 -41.42 -18.79 -5.97
C ASN A 48 -40.56 -19.67 -5.06
N THR A 49 -41.00 -20.90 -4.80
CA THR A 49 -40.24 -21.86 -3.97
C THR A 49 -39.19 -22.63 -4.77
N GLY A 50 -39.28 -22.60 -6.10
CA GLY A 50 -38.31 -23.20 -7.01
C GLY A 50 -37.32 -22.20 -7.60
N ALA A 51 -36.60 -22.63 -8.63
CA ALA A 51 -35.75 -21.74 -9.43
C ALA A 51 -36.60 -20.81 -10.31
N ALA A 52 -36.12 -19.58 -10.54
CA ALA A 52 -36.63 -18.69 -11.57
C ALA A 52 -35.55 -18.50 -12.63
N THR A 53 -35.90 -18.63 -13.91
CA THR A 53 -35.02 -18.28 -15.03
C THR A 53 -35.67 -17.15 -15.81
N LEU A 54 -34.96 -16.03 -15.96
CA LEU A 54 -35.34 -14.94 -16.86
C LEU A 54 -34.42 -14.99 -18.07
N SER A 55 -34.99 -15.23 -19.25
CA SER A 55 -34.22 -15.29 -20.51
C SER A 55 -33.82 -13.92 -21.08
N SER A 56 -34.18 -12.85 -20.37
CA SER A 56 -33.91 -11.46 -20.76
C SER A 56 -33.63 -10.64 -19.49
N THR A 57 -33.83 -9.33 -19.54
CA THR A 57 -33.47 -8.40 -18.46
C THR A 57 -34.37 -8.54 -17.23
N LEU A 58 -33.75 -8.48 -16.04
CA LEU A 58 -34.42 -8.18 -14.79
C LEU A 58 -34.21 -6.69 -14.45
N THR A 59 -35.29 -5.95 -14.24
CA THR A 59 -35.22 -4.57 -13.74
C THR A 59 -35.87 -4.50 -12.36
N THR A 60 -35.12 -4.06 -11.36
CA THR A 60 -35.60 -3.82 -9.99
C THR A 60 -35.48 -2.34 -9.68
N THR A 61 -36.61 -1.67 -9.43
CA THR A 61 -36.63 -0.24 -9.07
C THR A 61 -36.34 0.00 -7.59
N GLY A 62 -36.62 -0.99 -6.75
CA GLY A 62 -36.31 -0.99 -5.32
C GLY A 62 -35.03 -1.78 -5.00
N ALA A 63 -34.78 -1.94 -3.70
CA ALA A 63 -33.71 -2.78 -3.21
C ALA A 63 -33.95 -4.25 -3.58
N ALA A 64 -32.89 -4.95 -3.97
CA ALA A 64 -32.87 -6.41 -4.10
C ALA A 64 -31.93 -6.97 -3.03
N THR A 65 -32.33 -8.09 -2.42
CA THR A 65 -31.51 -8.81 -1.44
C THR A 65 -31.30 -10.23 -1.91
N PHE A 66 -30.04 -10.64 -2.04
CA PHE A 66 -29.65 -12.01 -2.37
C PHE A 66 -28.98 -12.61 -1.14
N ASN A 67 -29.65 -13.57 -0.50
CA ASN A 67 -29.17 -14.19 0.74
C ASN A 67 -28.22 -15.39 0.52
N GLY A 68 -28.03 -15.78 -0.75
CA GLY A 68 -27.11 -16.85 -1.14
C GLY A 68 -25.99 -16.32 -2.02
N ASN A 69 -25.25 -17.25 -2.62
CA ASN A 69 -24.20 -16.91 -3.58
C ASN A 69 -24.79 -16.22 -4.81
N VAL A 70 -24.12 -15.18 -5.28
CA VAL A 70 -24.45 -14.49 -6.52
C VAL A 70 -23.24 -14.56 -7.43
N THR A 71 -23.44 -15.04 -8.66
CA THR A 71 -22.46 -14.92 -9.74
C THR A 71 -22.97 -13.85 -10.68
N LEU A 72 -22.13 -12.85 -10.93
CA LEU A 72 -22.43 -11.75 -11.85
C LEU A 72 -21.45 -11.83 -13.01
N GLY A 73 -21.99 -11.92 -14.22
CA GLY A 73 -21.21 -12.17 -15.42
C GLY A 73 -20.72 -13.62 -15.55
N ASP A 74 -20.47 -14.03 -16.79
CA ASP A 74 -19.89 -15.30 -17.20
C ASP A 74 -18.74 -15.14 -18.21
N ALA A 75 -18.47 -13.90 -18.66
CA ALA A 75 -17.41 -13.57 -19.60
C ALA A 75 -16.51 -12.43 -19.10
N ALA A 76 -15.26 -12.40 -19.57
CA ALA A 76 -14.28 -11.37 -19.22
C ALA A 76 -14.66 -9.95 -19.70
N THR A 77 -15.61 -9.86 -20.64
CA THR A 77 -16.12 -8.60 -21.19
C THR A 77 -17.30 -8.04 -20.38
N ASP A 78 -17.82 -8.78 -19.41
CA ASP A 78 -18.96 -8.33 -18.63
C ASP A 78 -18.59 -7.15 -17.74
N VAL A 79 -19.53 -6.22 -17.61
CA VAL A 79 -19.35 -5.02 -16.82
C VAL A 79 -20.33 -5.04 -15.66
N ILE A 80 -19.79 -5.07 -14.44
CA ILE A 80 -20.55 -4.87 -13.21
C ILE A 80 -20.33 -3.42 -12.77
N LEU A 81 -21.31 -2.56 -13.04
CA LEU A 81 -21.23 -1.14 -12.69
C LEU A 81 -21.91 -0.88 -11.33
N SER A 82 -21.13 -0.45 -10.33
CA SER A 82 -21.66 0.17 -9.12
C SER A 82 -21.49 1.69 -9.21
N THR A 83 -22.60 2.43 -9.24
CA THR A 83 -22.58 3.90 -9.24
C THR A 83 -22.44 4.49 -7.83
N GLY A 84 -22.64 3.67 -6.80
CA GLY A 84 -22.49 4.04 -5.40
C GLY A 84 -21.33 3.31 -4.71
N LEU A 85 -21.34 3.35 -3.38
CA LEU A 85 -20.36 2.66 -2.53
C LEU A 85 -20.49 1.14 -2.68
N LEU A 86 -19.38 0.47 -2.98
CA LEU A 86 -19.25 -0.97 -2.88
C LEU A 86 -18.60 -1.31 -1.53
N ASN A 87 -19.36 -1.95 -0.64
CA ASN A 87 -18.88 -2.38 0.68
C ASN A 87 -18.83 -3.91 0.76
N ALA A 88 -17.62 -4.46 0.84
CA ALA A 88 -17.40 -5.87 1.18
C ALA A 88 -17.13 -5.96 2.69
N SER A 89 -18.11 -6.44 3.48
CA SER A 89 -18.02 -6.48 4.94
C SER A 89 -16.96 -7.43 5.50
N SER A 90 -16.41 -8.31 4.66
CA SER A 90 -15.33 -9.21 5.02
C SER A 90 -14.18 -9.07 4.02
N THR A 91 -14.11 -9.92 3.01
CA THR A 91 -12.99 -9.96 2.05
C THR A 91 -13.46 -9.58 0.66
N LEU A 92 -12.70 -8.70 0.00
CA LEU A 92 -12.76 -8.50 -1.44
C LEU A 92 -11.53 -9.16 -2.07
N ALA A 93 -11.72 -10.27 -2.78
CA ALA A 93 -10.66 -10.92 -3.53
C ALA A 93 -10.66 -10.42 -4.99
N VAL A 94 -9.53 -9.87 -5.44
CA VAL A 94 -9.31 -9.47 -6.82
C VAL A 94 -8.14 -10.28 -7.34
N THR A 95 -8.41 -11.18 -8.30
CA THR A 95 -7.41 -12.11 -8.85
C THR A 95 -6.71 -11.57 -10.10
N GLY A 96 -7.29 -10.54 -10.74
CA GLY A 96 -6.74 -9.87 -11.90
C GLY A 96 -6.10 -8.53 -11.58
N VAL A 97 -5.76 -7.78 -12.62
CA VAL A 97 -5.26 -6.41 -12.52
C VAL A 97 -6.39 -5.49 -12.05
N SER A 98 -6.10 -4.64 -11.07
CA SER A 98 -7.03 -3.61 -10.59
C SER A 98 -6.42 -2.22 -10.76
N ASN A 99 -7.19 -1.28 -11.30
CA ASN A 99 -6.83 0.14 -11.36
C ASN A 99 -7.68 0.91 -10.36
N PHE A 100 -7.03 1.64 -9.44
CA PHE A 100 -7.67 2.56 -8.51
C PHE A 100 -7.29 3.99 -8.91
N TYR A 101 -8.27 4.79 -9.32
CA TYR A 101 -8.04 6.19 -9.75
C TYR A 101 -7.96 7.18 -8.58
N GLY A 102 -8.45 6.78 -7.41
CA GLY A 102 -8.41 7.59 -6.19
C GLY A 102 -7.38 7.10 -5.20
N ASN A 103 -7.41 7.69 -4.00
CA ASN A 103 -6.58 7.25 -2.89
C ASN A 103 -7.01 5.85 -2.41
N ILE A 104 -6.03 5.04 -2.04
CA ILE A 104 -6.26 3.77 -1.34
C ILE A 104 -5.90 3.99 0.13
N ASN A 105 -6.89 3.84 1.02
CA ASN A 105 -6.65 3.82 2.45
C ASN A 105 -6.59 2.37 2.95
N VAL A 106 -5.48 1.99 3.59
CA VAL A 106 -5.29 0.66 4.16
C VAL A 106 -5.15 0.81 5.67
N ASN A 107 -6.18 0.40 6.42
CA ASN A 107 -6.16 0.48 7.89
C ASN A 107 -5.26 -0.58 8.54
N GLY A 108 -4.88 -1.61 7.78
CA GLY A 108 -3.99 -2.71 8.21
C GLY A 108 -2.68 -2.72 7.43
N PHE A 109 -2.12 -3.91 7.25
CA PHE A 109 -0.91 -4.09 6.44
C PHE A 109 -1.24 -4.17 4.94
N ALA A 110 -0.42 -3.53 4.12
CA ALA A 110 -0.34 -3.80 2.69
C ALA A 110 0.89 -4.67 2.44
N THR A 111 0.69 -5.85 1.85
CA THR A 111 1.76 -6.80 1.55
C THR A 111 1.75 -7.18 0.08
N THR A 112 2.94 -7.22 -0.52
CA THR A 112 3.18 -7.72 -1.88
C THR A 112 3.90 -9.06 -1.78
N THR A 113 3.33 -10.11 -2.37
CA THR A 113 3.84 -11.49 -2.26
C THR A 113 4.09 -12.17 -3.61
N ALA A 114 3.92 -11.44 -4.72
CA ALA A 114 4.29 -11.93 -6.04
C ALA A 114 5.79 -12.28 -6.10
N ALA A 115 6.20 -13.10 -7.08
CA ALA A 115 7.59 -13.53 -7.21
C ALA A 115 8.61 -12.37 -7.26
N SER A 116 8.22 -11.21 -7.82
CA SER A 116 9.00 -9.98 -7.73
C SER A 116 8.66 -9.17 -6.49
N GLY A 117 7.40 -9.13 -6.06
CA GLY A 117 6.97 -8.43 -4.85
C GLY A 117 7.18 -6.91 -4.90
N ASN A 118 7.47 -6.35 -6.08
CA ASN A 118 7.84 -4.95 -6.22
C ASN A 118 6.67 -4.02 -5.86
N PHE A 119 7.00 -2.92 -5.17
CA PHE A 119 6.13 -1.76 -5.02
C PHE A 119 6.76 -0.60 -5.78
N ASP A 120 6.23 -0.28 -6.95
CA ASP A 120 6.72 0.80 -7.80
C ASP A 120 5.86 2.06 -7.59
N THR A 121 6.52 3.18 -7.28
CA THR A 121 5.87 4.47 -7.06
C THR A 121 6.55 5.52 -7.91
N GLN A 122 5.79 6.18 -8.78
CA GLN A 122 6.27 7.35 -9.52
C GLN A 122 6.57 8.55 -8.61
N GLY A 123 5.92 8.60 -7.43
CA GLY A 123 6.06 9.67 -6.46
C GLY A 123 6.99 9.33 -5.28
N ARG A 124 6.91 10.16 -4.24
CA ARG A 124 7.65 9.98 -2.99
C ARG A 124 7.01 8.91 -2.11
N VAL A 125 7.83 8.09 -1.48
CA VAL A 125 7.45 7.28 -0.31
C VAL A 125 7.68 8.10 0.97
N MET A 126 6.65 8.29 1.78
CA MET A 126 6.74 9.01 3.06
C MET A 126 6.39 8.07 4.22
N ALA A 127 7.37 7.76 5.06
CA ALA A 127 7.15 7.11 6.35
C ALA A 127 7.16 8.18 7.45
N SER A 128 6.03 8.37 8.14
CA SER A 128 5.92 9.34 9.25
C SER A 128 6.62 8.87 10.53
N SER A 129 6.93 7.58 10.61
CA SER A 129 7.68 6.94 11.69
C SER A 129 8.88 6.21 11.07
N THR A 130 9.16 4.99 11.51
CA THR A 130 10.31 4.21 11.06
C THR A 130 10.07 3.56 9.69
N LEU A 131 11.02 3.72 8.78
CA LEU A 131 11.18 2.84 7.63
C LEU A 131 12.21 1.76 7.97
N VAL A 132 11.81 0.50 7.89
CA VAL A 132 12.72 -0.65 8.06
C VAL A 132 12.97 -1.27 6.70
N VAL A 133 14.25 -1.38 6.31
CA VAL A 133 14.69 -2.12 5.12
C VAL A 133 15.68 -3.17 5.59
N THR A 134 15.30 -4.44 5.50
CA THR A 134 16.14 -5.58 5.94
C THR A 134 17.18 -5.99 4.90
N GLY A 135 16.93 -5.65 3.63
CA GLY A 135 17.85 -5.86 2.52
C GLY A 135 18.71 -4.64 2.22
N VAL A 136 19.32 -4.66 1.04
CA VAL A 136 20.11 -3.54 0.52
C VAL A 136 19.22 -2.38 0.09
N THR A 137 19.70 -1.15 0.25
CA THR A 137 19.08 0.04 -0.33
C THR A 137 20.01 0.60 -1.40
N ASN A 138 19.54 0.66 -2.65
CA ASN A 138 20.24 1.34 -3.74
C ASN A 138 19.59 2.70 -3.98
N GLN A 139 20.37 3.79 -3.88
CA GLN A 139 19.90 5.13 -4.18
C GLN A 139 20.75 5.73 -5.29
N TYR A 140 20.11 6.24 -6.34
CA TYR A 140 20.78 6.91 -7.46
C TYR A 140 21.01 8.41 -7.20
N GLY A 141 20.28 8.97 -6.24
CA GLY A 141 20.40 10.36 -5.82
C GLY A 141 21.11 10.51 -4.50
N ASN A 142 21.09 11.74 -3.97
CA ASN A 142 21.66 12.06 -2.67
C ASN A 142 20.83 11.44 -1.54
N ILE A 143 21.52 10.98 -0.48
CA ILE A 143 20.92 10.66 0.81
C ILE A 143 21.05 11.89 1.71
N LEU A 144 19.93 12.44 2.17
CA LEU A 144 19.92 13.47 3.22
C LEU A 144 19.55 12.84 4.56
N VAL A 145 20.41 13.01 5.57
CA VAL A 145 20.16 12.56 6.94
C VAL A 145 20.21 13.77 7.85
N ASN A 146 19.07 14.16 8.43
CA ASN A 146 19.00 15.27 9.38
C ASN A 146 19.43 14.84 10.80
N GLY A 147 19.34 13.55 11.10
CA GLY A 147 19.81 12.94 12.34
C GLY A 147 21.16 12.24 12.17
N PHE A 148 21.43 11.25 13.01
CA PHE A 148 22.63 10.42 12.90
C PHE A 148 22.49 9.37 11.80
N ALA A 149 23.59 9.16 11.06
CA ALA A 149 23.78 7.98 10.23
C ALA A 149 24.69 7.00 11.00
N THR A 150 24.16 5.83 11.35
CA THR A 150 24.89 4.82 12.13
C THR A 150 25.00 3.52 11.35
N THR A 151 26.19 2.94 11.30
CA THR A 151 26.46 1.61 10.77
C THR A 151 26.74 0.66 11.95
N THR A 152 26.05 -0.48 12.01
CA THR A 152 26.18 -1.44 13.12
C THR A 152 26.64 -2.84 12.68
N ALA A 153 26.84 -3.04 11.38
CA ALA A 153 27.40 -4.29 10.86
C ALA A 153 28.83 -4.50 11.41
N ALA A 154 29.30 -5.75 11.46
CA ALA A 154 30.62 -6.10 11.97
C ALA A 154 31.77 -5.32 11.31
N SER A 155 31.61 -4.93 10.04
CA SER A 155 32.57 -4.09 9.32
C SER A 155 32.28 -2.59 9.46
N GLY A 156 31.01 -2.20 9.64
CA GLY A 156 30.60 -0.83 9.96
C GLY A 156 31.05 0.27 8.99
N ASN A 157 31.56 -0.06 7.80
CA ASN A 157 32.26 0.91 6.96
C ASN A 157 31.31 1.93 6.31
N PHE A 158 31.78 3.18 6.22
CA PHE A 158 31.29 4.16 5.26
C PHE A 158 32.25 4.19 4.07
N ALA A 159 31.98 3.39 3.05
CA ALA A 159 32.81 3.33 1.84
C ALA A 159 32.33 4.37 0.82
N THR A 160 33.23 5.23 0.35
CA THR A 160 32.94 6.24 -0.67
C THR A 160 33.99 6.20 -1.76
N ASN A 161 33.58 6.26 -3.04
CA ASN A 161 34.52 6.49 -4.15
C ASN A 161 35.06 7.93 -4.15
N GLY A 162 34.30 8.85 -3.55
CA GLY A 162 34.67 10.25 -3.38
C GLY A 162 35.20 10.55 -1.98
N THR A 163 35.06 11.81 -1.57
CA THR A 163 35.52 12.31 -0.27
C THR A 163 34.48 12.11 0.82
N ILE A 164 34.93 11.85 2.04
CA ILE A 164 34.11 12.07 3.25
C ILE A 164 34.35 13.52 3.69
N GLY A 165 33.32 14.35 3.61
CA GLY A 165 33.37 15.75 4.02
C GLY A 165 32.71 15.95 5.38
N VAL A 166 33.39 16.64 6.28
CA VAL A 166 32.77 17.30 7.43
C VAL A 166 32.70 18.79 7.11
N ALA A 167 31.49 19.30 6.89
CA ALA A 167 31.26 20.71 6.62
C ALA A 167 30.30 21.25 7.68
N SER A 168 30.62 22.39 8.25
CA SER A 168 29.79 23.06 9.25
C SER A 168 29.77 24.56 8.99
N THR A 169 28.68 25.20 9.38
CA THR A 169 28.58 26.66 9.48
C THR A 169 29.05 27.18 10.84
N THR A 170 29.31 26.28 11.80
CA THR A 170 29.88 26.60 13.11
C THR A 170 31.35 26.13 13.20
N PRO A 171 32.26 26.99 13.68
CA PRO A 171 33.63 26.58 14.00
C PRO A 171 33.61 25.51 15.12
N GLY A 172 34.27 24.38 14.91
CA GLY A 172 34.51 23.38 15.97
C GLY A 172 33.81 22.03 15.85
N GLN A 173 33.25 21.65 14.69
CA GLN A 173 32.81 20.26 14.49
C GLN A 173 34.01 19.37 14.13
N GLU A 174 34.23 18.35 14.94
CA GLU A 174 35.37 17.44 14.86
C GLU A 174 34.98 16.14 14.14
N LEU A 175 35.86 15.66 13.26
CA LEU A 175 35.82 14.24 12.90
C LEU A 175 36.37 13.45 14.08
N GLY A 176 35.49 13.04 14.98
CA GLY A 176 35.85 12.16 16.10
C GLY A 176 36.15 10.76 15.60
N VAL A 177 37.34 10.25 15.89
CA VAL A 177 37.73 8.85 15.65
C VAL A 177 38.22 8.26 16.96
N THR A 178 37.56 7.21 17.43
CA THR A 178 38.06 6.40 18.55
C THR A 178 38.93 5.28 17.99
N GLY A 179 40.21 5.26 18.36
CA GLY A 179 41.19 4.31 17.85
C GLY A 179 42.06 4.91 16.75
N ASP A 180 42.52 4.06 15.83
CA ASP A 180 43.52 4.45 14.84
C ASP A 180 42.89 5.02 13.57
N VAL A 181 43.51 6.07 13.03
CA VAL A 181 43.25 6.56 11.67
C VAL A 181 44.26 5.93 10.72
N LEU A 182 43.77 5.11 9.78
CA LEU A 182 44.60 4.54 8.71
C LEU A 182 44.29 5.25 7.39
N ALA A 183 45.29 5.98 6.86
CA ALA A 183 45.24 6.54 5.52
C ALA A 183 46.25 5.80 4.63
N GLY A 184 45.78 5.09 3.61
CA GLY A 184 46.61 4.24 2.78
C GLY A 184 45.98 3.93 1.42
N GLY A 185 46.82 3.65 0.44
CA GLY A 185 46.40 3.26 -0.90
C GLY A 185 47.61 2.93 -1.77
N PRO A 186 47.40 2.41 -2.99
CA PRO A 186 48.48 2.12 -3.93
C PRO A 186 49.14 3.38 -4.53
N GLY A 187 48.54 4.55 -4.32
CA GLY A 187 49.09 5.85 -4.73
C GLY A 187 49.62 6.68 -3.56
N THR A 188 49.92 7.95 -3.81
CA THR A 188 50.35 8.89 -2.76
C THR A 188 49.19 9.18 -1.80
N THR A 189 49.36 8.85 -0.52
CA THR A 189 48.50 9.31 0.56
C THR A 189 48.99 10.67 1.06
N THR A 190 48.11 11.65 1.21
CA THR A 190 48.47 12.97 1.76
C THR A 190 47.44 13.43 2.77
N LEU A 191 47.92 13.95 3.90
CA LEU A 191 47.10 14.67 4.86
C LEU A 191 47.30 16.17 4.64
N TYR A 192 46.23 16.90 4.34
CA TYR A 192 46.26 18.35 4.14
C TYR A 192 45.70 19.07 5.36
N ALA A 193 46.55 19.86 6.02
CA ALA A 193 46.12 20.88 6.97
C ALA A 193 46.25 22.25 6.28
N ARG A 194 45.12 22.83 5.87
CA ARG A 194 45.08 24.12 5.18
C ARG A 194 44.16 25.07 5.94
N SER A 195 44.65 26.28 6.20
CA SER A 195 43.79 27.39 6.62
C SER A 195 43.36 28.20 5.40
N SER A 196 42.13 28.72 5.42
CA SER A 196 41.64 29.68 4.42
C SER A 196 42.03 31.13 4.76
N SER A 197 42.61 31.37 5.94
CA SER A 197 43.12 32.69 6.37
C SER A 197 44.46 32.98 5.68
N ALA A 198 44.64 34.23 5.24
CA ALA A 198 45.89 34.70 4.65
C ALA A 198 47.05 34.81 5.67
N SER A 199 46.74 34.81 6.97
CA SER A 199 47.71 35.06 8.05
C SER A 199 47.91 33.88 8.99
N THR A 200 47.26 32.75 8.72
CA THR A 200 47.28 31.56 9.59
C THR A 200 47.61 30.33 8.76
N GLY A 201 48.54 29.49 9.23
CA GLY A 201 48.89 28.23 8.58
C GLY A 201 47.98 27.09 9.04
N GLY A 202 48.07 25.93 8.37
CA GLY A 202 47.57 24.70 8.95
C GLY A 202 48.56 24.15 9.98
N CYS A 203 48.05 23.59 11.07
CA CYS A 203 48.84 22.90 12.08
C CYS A 203 48.13 21.63 12.51
N ILE A 204 48.90 20.66 12.97
CA ILE A 204 48.41 19.45 13.61
C ILE A 204 48.68 19.59 15.09
N GLU A 205 47.63 19.50 15.89
CA GLU A 205 47.73 19.47 17.34
C GLU A 205 47.81 18.02 17.82
N LEU A 206 48.78 17.74 18.68
CA LEU A 206 48.98 16.44 19.29
C LEU A 206 48.93 16.60 20.80
N LEU A 207 48.09 15.80 21.47
CA LEU A 207 48.05 15.76 22.92
C LEU A 207 49.02 14.70 23.42
N GLY A 208 50.04 15.13 24.15
CA GLY A 208 50.97 14.25 24.86
C GLY A 208 50.45 13.84 26.24
N PRO A 209 51.22 13.01 26.97
CA PRO A 209 50.89 12.65 28.36
C PRO A 209 50.72 13.88 29.26
N ASN A 210 49.83 13.80 30.24
CA ASN A 210 49.51 14.89 31.19
C ASN A 210 48.99 16.17 30.52
N ASP A 211 48.22 16.04 29.44
CA ASP A 211 47.60 17.17 28.71
C ASP A 211 48.59 18.18 28.12
N VAL A 212 49.84 17.75 27.85
CA VAL A 212 50.83 18.61 27.20
C VAL A 212 50.57 18.64 25.70
N THR A 213 50.15 19.79 25.18
CA THR A 213 49.91 20.00 23.75
C THR A 213 51.21 20.26 22.98
N TYR A 214 51.40 19.54 21.88
CA TYR A 214 52.42 19.80 20.88
C TYR A 214 51.76 20.21 19.57
N ARG A 215 52.42 21.11 18.84
CA ARG A 215 51.99 21.49 17.50
C ARG A 215 53.04 21.10 16.47
N ILE A 216 52.57 20.57 15.35
CA ILE A 216 53.36 20.31 14.16
C ILE A 216 52.87 21.25 13.06
N TYR A 217 53.78 22.04 12.49
CA TYR A 217 53.46 22.94 11.38
C TYR A 217 54.66 23.19 10.47
N ALA A 218 54.40 23.61 9.24
CA ALA A 218 55.44 24.08 8.34
C ALA A 218 55.71 25.57 8.59
N GLY A 219 56.95 25.91 8.96
CA GLY A 219 57.39 27.29 9.12
C GLY A 219 57.90 27.86 7.79
N ALA A 220 57.36 29.00 7.38
CA ALA A 220 57.90 29.82 6.31
C ALA A 220 58.27 31.20 6.88
N THR A 221 59.54 31.59 6.77
CA THR A 221 59.97 32.98 6.94
C THR A 221 60.38 33.54 5.58
N THR A 222 60.57 34.85 5.47
CA THR A 222 61.09 35.50 4.25
C THR A 222 62.47 35.02 3.82
N THR A 223 63.15 34.22 4.67
CA THR A 223 64.52 33.73 4.47
C THR A 223 64.66 32.21 4.57
N ASN A 224 63.58 31.48 4.89
CA ASN A 224 63.62 30.02 5.04
C ASN A 224 62.30 29.41 4.56
N THR A 225 62.38 28.68 3.46
CA THR A 225 61.29 27.97 2.82
C THR A 225 61.25 26.52 3.32
N GLY A 226 60.24 26.16 4.12
CA GLY A 226 59.79 24.76 4.22
C GLY A 226 60.38 23.90 5.34
N ARG A 227 60.70 24.46 6.52
CA ARG A 227 61.09 23.62 7.68
C ARG A 227 59.86 23.11 8.43
N LEU A 228 59.79 21.81 8.70
CA LEU A 228 58.83 21.23 9.64
C LEU A 228 59.26 21.58 11.08
N ILE A 229 58.35 22.18 11.85
CA ILE A 229 58.57 22.59 13.24
C ILE A 229 57.67 21.76 14.13
N VAL A 230 58.23 21.26 15.23
CA VAL A 230 57.51 20.62 16.33
C VAL A 230 57.90 21.33 17.62
N GLU A 231 56.94 21.90 18.33
CA GLU A 231 57.17 22.60 19.60
C GLU A 231 55.97 22.51 20.54
N ALA A 232 56.18 22.82 21.82
CA ALA A 232 55.11 22.83 22.81
C ALA A 232 54.17 24.03 22.62
N GLY A 233 52.86 23.78 22.72
CA GLY A 233 51.81 24.79 22.61
C GLY A 233 50.70 24.38 21.65
N ALA A 234 49.55 25.03 21.78
CA ALA A 234 48.38 24.79 20.94
C ALA A 234 48.54 25.36 19.52
N CYS A 235 47.76 24.79 18.61
CA CYS A 235 47.43 25.40 17.34
C CYS A 235 46.85 26.82 17.54
N LYS A 236 47.28 27.78 16.73
CA LYS A 236 46.83 29.20 16.80
C LYS A 236 46.15 29.62 15.51
#